data_AF-A0A358GGL1-F1
#
_entry.id   AF-A0A358GGL1-F1
#
_cell.length_a   1.000
_cell.length_b   1.000
_cell.length_c   1.000
_cell.angle_alpha   90.00
_cell.angle_beta   90.00
_cell.angle_gamma   90.00
#
_symmetry.space_group_name_H-M   'P 1'
#
loop_
_entity.id
_entity.type
_entity.pdbx_description
1 polymer ?
#
loop_
_entity_poly.entity_id
_entity_poly.type
_entity_poly.pdbx_seq_one_letter_code
_entity_poly.pdbx_strand_id
1 'polypeptide(L)'
;MACAKAVPQPDLVLIYWSRNPLVPGSPRRIKSVRVIGNTSPCTFTLVPGALLINALNCLLDNDIGFKVVYRKKTSNISGVLLLKRRS
;
A
#
# COMPACT_ATOMS: atom_id res chain seq x y z
N MET A 1 -13.24 -23.01 29.18
CA MET A 1 -12.44 -22.24 28.21
C MET A 1 -13.39 -21.72 27.15
N ALA A 2 -13.59 -20.41 27.06
CA ALA A 2 -14.40 -19.83 25.98
C ALA A 2 -13.57 -19.81 24.69
N CYS A 3 -14.01 -20.52 23.66
CA CYS A 3 -13.44 -20.36 22.31
C CYS A 3 -13.81 -18.97 21.79
N ALA A 4 -12.88 -18.02 21.89
CA ALA A 4 -13.05 -16.73 21.23
C ALA A 4 -13.13 -16.96 19.72
N LYS A 5 -14.26 -16.61 19.11
CA LYS A 5 -14.45 -16.68 17.66
C LYS A 5 -13.51 -15.65 17.03
N ALA A 6 -12.41 -16.11 16.43
CA ALA A 6 -11.45 -15.22 15.76
C ALA A 6 -12.15 -14.52 14.59
N VAL A 7 -12.36 -13.21 14.71
CA VAL A 7 -12.88 -12.40 13.60
C VAL A 7 -11.77 -12.27 12.57
N PRO A 8 -11.98 -12.66 11.30
CA PRO A 8 -10.97 -12.49 10.26
C PRO A 8 -10.58 -11.01 10.16
N GLN A 9 -9.30 -10.71 10.36
CA GLN A 9 -8.80 -9.36 10.14
C GLN A 9 -8.65 -9.11 8.63
N PRO A 10 -9.02 -7.92 8.14
CA PRO A 10 -8.83 -7.60 6.74
C PRO A 10 -7.36 -7.42 6.41
N ASP A 11 -6.96 -7.80 5.19
CA ASP A 11 -5.64 -7.47 4.70
C ASP A 11 -5.55 -5.97 4.40
N LEU A 12 -4.56 -5.31 5.00
CA LEU A 12 -4.33 -3.87 4.90
C LEU A 12 -2.90 -3.57 4.47
N VAL A 13 -2.74 -2.57 3.61
CA VAL A 13 -1.43 -2.05 3.19
C VAL A 13 -1.41 -0.54 3.36
N LEU A 14 -0.59 -0.06 4.29
CA LEU A 14 -0.31 1.35 4.48
C LEU A 14 1.01 1.70 3.80
N ILE A 15 0.96 2.58 2.81
CA ILE A 15 2.13 3.03 2.05
C ILE A 15 2.34 4.52 2.27
N TYR A 16 3.52 4.89 2.73
CA TYR A 16 4.02 6.25 2.65
C TYR A 16 4.90 6.38 1.42
N TRP A 17 4.68 7.44 0.64
CA TRP A 17 5.46 7.68 -0.58
C TRP A 17 6.01 9.11 -0.60
N SER A 18 7.11 9.27 -1.32
CA SER A 18 7.71 10.55 -1.64
C SER A 18 8.25 10.55 -3.07
N ARG A 19 8.48 11.73 -3.64
CA ARG A 19 9.23 11.92 -4.89
C ARG A 19 10.36 12.93 -4.66
N ASN A 20 11.32 12.97 -5.57
CA ASN A 20 12.45 13.89 -5.47
C ASN A 20 11.97 15.35 -5.66
N PRO A 21 12.14 16.25 -4.67
CA PRO A 21 11.73 17.64 -4.80
C PRO A 21 12.52 18.44 -5.83
N LEU A 22 13.77 18.04 -6.12
CA LEU A 22 14.68 18.78 -7.01
C LEU A 22 14.44 18.50 -8.49
N VAL A 23 13.68 17.44 -8.81
CA VAL A 23 13.41 17.04 -10.19
C VAL A 23 11.89 17.04 -10.41
N PRO A 24 11.35 18.08 -11.08
CA PRO A 24 9.95 18.13 -11.45
C PRO A 24 9.53 16.87 -12.22
N GLY A 25 8.37 16.32 -11.88
CA GLY A 25 7.87 15.10 -12.51
C GLY A 25 8.56 13.80 -12.07
N SER A 26 9.50 13.83 -11.12
CA SER A 26 10.17 12.62 -10.66
C SER A 26 9.17 11.54 -10.16
N PRO A 27 9.46 10.25 -10.40
CA PRO A 27 8.58 9.17 -10.00
C PRO A 27 8.35 9.13 -8.49
N ARG A 28 7.13 8.77 -8.08
CA ARG A 28 6.82 8.49 -6.68
C ARG A 28 7.45 7.17 -6.28
N ARG A 29 8.21 7.19 -5.20
CA ARG A 29 8.83 6.01 -4.59
C ARG A 29 8.26 5.75 -3.21
N ILE A 30 8.24 4.48 -2.83
CA ILE A 30 7.83 4.04 -1.50
C ILE A 30 8.88 4.52 -0.50
N LYS A 31 8.44 5.23 0.54
CA LYS A 31 9.27 5.61 1.69
C LYS A 31 9.20 4.52 2.77
N SER A 32 8.01 4.03 3.05
CA SER A 32 7.79 2.92 3.98
C SER A 32 6.47 2.21 3.68
N VAL A 33 6.38 0.94 4.08
CA VAL A 33 5.16 0.13 3.99
C VAL A 33 4.90 -0.53 5.33
N ARG A 34 3.64 -0.62 5.72
CA ARG A 34 3.16 -1.49 6.80
C ARG A 34 2.06 -2.38 6.26
N VAL A 35 2.22 -3.69 6.47
CA VAL A 35 1.26 -4.71 6.06
C VAL A 35 0.62 -5.32 7.29
N ILE A 36 -0.69 -5.51 7.25
CA ILE A 36 -1.45 -6.35 8.18
C ILE A 36 -2.13 -7.43 7.32
N GLY A 37 -1.97 -8.70 7.70
CA GLY A 37 -2.46 -9.83 6.91
C GLY A 37 -1.53 -10.22 5.76
N ASN A 38 -2.10 -10.71 4.65
CA ASN A 38 -1.39 -11.26 3.51
C ASN A 38 -1.45 -10.33 2.28
N THR A 39 -0.31 -10.10 1.65
CA THR A 39 -0.17 -9.32 0.41
C THR A 39 0.42 -10.10 -0.75
N SER A 40 0.63 -11.41 -0.58
CA SER A 40 1.06 -12.28 -1.67
C SER A 40 0.08 -12.18 -2.84
N PRO A 41 0.58 -12.08 -4.09
CA PRO A 41 1.98 -12.14 -4.52
C PRO A 41 2.70 -10.79 -4.56
N CYS A 42 2.05 -9.68 -4.20
CA CYS A 42 2.58 -8.32 -4.39
C CYS A 42 3.72 -7.91 -3.46
N THR A 43 4.12 -8.74 -2.50
CA THR A 43 5.10 -8.41 -1.46
C THR A 43 6.44 -7.91 -2.03
N PHE A 44 6.88 -8.42 -3.18
CA PHE A 44 8.13 -7.98 -3.83
C PHE A 44 8.12 -6.52 -4.31
N THR A 45 6.94 -5.94 -4.53
CA THR A 45 6.78 -4.52 -4.92
C THR A 45 6.70 -3.59 -3.70
N LEU A 46 6.51 -4.13 -2.50
CA LEU A 46 6.25 -3.40 -1.26
C LEU A 46 7.53 -3.12 -0.47
N VAL A 47 8.56 -2.64 -1.16
CA VAL A 47 9.88 -2.36 -0.57
C VAL A 47 10.20 -0.85 -0.64
N PRO A 48 10.90 -0.29 0.36
CA PRO A 48 11.40 1.09 0.28
C PRO A 48 12.22 1.33 -0.98
N GLY A 49 12.04 2.50 -1.60
CA GLY A 49 12.70 2.89 -2.84
C GLY A 49 12.01 2.39 -4.12
N ALA A 50 11.15 1.36 -4.06
CA ALA A 50 10.43 0.88 -5.24
C ALA A 50 9.45 1.94 -5.78
N LEU A 51 9.13 1.82 -7.07
CA LEU A 51 8.14 2.68 -7.71
C LEU A 51 6.75 2.41 -7.11
N LEU A 52 6.08 3.48 -6.67
CA LEU A 52 4.73 3.37 -6.14
C LEU A 52 3.75 2.79 -7.16
N ILE A 53 3.93 3.10 -8.44
CA ILE A 53 3.04 2.62 -9.50
C ILE A 53 3.10 1.10 -9.65
N ASN A 54 4.27 0.46 -9.46
CA ASN A 54 4.39 -0.99 -9.55
C ASN A 54 3.61 -1.68 -8.42
N ALA A 55 3.70 -1.15 -7.20
CA ALA A 55 2.93 -1.64 -6.08
C ALA A 55 1.42 -1.46 -6.27
N LEU A 56 1.00 -0.32 -6.82
CA LEU A 56 -0.42 -0.08 -7.10
C LEU A 56 -0.94 -0.96 -8.23
N ASN A 57 -0.17 -1.17 -9.29
CA ASN A 57 -0.55 -2.06 -10.39
C ASN A 57 -0.79 -3.48 -9.89
N CYS A 58 0.07 -3.99 -9.00
CA CYS A 58 -0.14 -5.32 -8.42
C CYS A 58 -1.31 -5.35 -7.45
N LEU A 59 -1.37 -4.42 -6.49
CA LEU A 59 -2.40 -4.46 -5.44
C LEU A 59 -3.81 -4.23 -5.98
N LEU A 60 -3.96 -3.31 -6.93
CA LEU A 60 -5.25 -2.93 -7.51
C LEU A 60 -5.67 -3.83 -8.67
N ASP A 61 -4.84 -4.81 -9.04
CA ASP A 61 -5.24 -5.86 -9.95
C ASP A 61 -6.48 -6.59 -9.40
N ASN A 62 -7.42 -6.91 -10.30
CA ASN A 62 -8.70 -7.49 -9.90
C ASN A 62 -8.53 -8.88 -9.26
N ASP A 63 -7.51 -9.64 -9.65
CA ASP A 63 -7.23 -10.96 -9.11
C ASP A 63 -6.63 -10.88 -7.69
N ILE A 64 -6.00 -9.76 -7.33
CA ILE A 64 -5.45 -9.53 -5.98
C ILE A 64 -6.48 -8.88 -5.05
N GLY A 65 -7.32 -7.99 -5.61
CA GLY A 65 -8.53 -7.50 -4.96
C GLY A 65 -8.34 -6.40 -3.92
N PHE A 66 -7.21 -5.69 -3.84
CA PHE A 66 -7.15 -4.49 -2.98
C PHE A 66 -7.89 -3.31 -3.59
N LYS A 67 -8.36 -2.42 -2.73
CA LYS A 67 -8.85 -1.09 -3.10
C LYS A 67 -8.24 -0.03 -2.19
N VAL A 68 -8.03 1.16 -2.74
CA VAL A 68 -7.65 2.33 -1.93
C VAL A 68 -8.84 2.73 -1.07
N VAL A 69 -8.67 2.74 0.25
CA VAL A 69 -9.66 3.19 1.23
C VAL A 69 -9.29 4.53 1.86
N TYR A 70 -8.03 4.93 1.77
CA TYR A 70 -7.58 6.26 2.18
C TYR A 70 -6.47 6.76 1.26
N ARG A 71 -6.53 8.04 0.90
CA ARG A 71 -5.50 8.72 0.12
C ARG A 71 -5.37 10.17 0.57
N LYS A 72 -4.18 10.55 1.01
CA LYS A 72 -3.87 11.93 1.37
C LYS A 72 -2.48 12.32 0.89
N LYS A 73 -2.37 13.46 0.21
CA LYS A 73 -1.08 14.12 0.02
C LYS A 73 -0.73 14.83 1.33
N THR A 74 0.46 14.57 1.87
CA THR A 74 0.97 15.28 3.03
C THR A 74 1.74 16.54 2.62
N SER A 75 2.21 16.58 1.38
CA SER A 75 2.80 17.76 0.73
C SER A 75 2.70 17.65 -0.79
N ASN A 76 3.31 18.59 -1.53
CA ASN A 76 3.44 18.52 -2.98
C ASN A 76 4.36 17.38 -3.48
N ILE A 77 5.17 16.78 -2.59
CA ILE A 77 6.14 15.73 -2.93
C ILE A 77 5.93 14.43 -2.14
N SER A 78 4.96 14.37 -1.23
CA SER A 78 4.76 13.19 -0.37
C SER A 78 3.28 12.93 -0.08
N GLY A 79 2.98 11.69 0.32
CA GLY A 79 1.65 11.32 0.74
C GLY A 79 1.58 9.92 1.33
N VAL A 80 0.35 9.54 1.64
CA VAL A 80 -0.01 8.27 2.25
C VAL A 80 -1.18 7.64 1.51
N LEU A 81 -1.15 6.31 1.41
CA LEU A 81 -2.21 5.47 0.87
C LEU A 81 -2.50 4.35 1.88
N LEU A 82 -3.78 4.09 2.14
CA LEU A 82 -4.23 2.86 2.79
C LEU A 82 -5.04 2.07 1.78
N LEU A 83 -4.67 0.80 1.62
CA LEU A 83 -5.39 -0.16 0.82
C LEU A 83 -5.97 -1.26 1.71
N LYS A 84 -7.14 -1.77 1.32
CA LYS A 84 -7.82 -2.89 1.99
C LYS A 84 -8.22 -3.92 0.94
N ARG A 85 -7.98 -5.21 1.20
CA ARG A 85 -8.46 -6.31 0.33
C ARG A 85 -9.99 -6.39 0.40
N ARG A 86 -10.62 -6.55 -0.76
CA ARG A 86 -12.05 -6.86 -0.87
C ARG A 86 -12.22 -8.27 -0.29
N SER A 87 -12.96 -8.34 0.81
CA SER A 87 -13.44 -9.57 1.44
C SER A 87 -14.59 -10.16 0.63
#